data_AF-A0AAE6JCY3-F1
#
_entry.id   AF-A0AAE6JCY3-F1
#
_cell.length_a   1.000
_cell.length_b   1.000
_cell.length_c   1.000
_cell.angle_alpha   90.00
_cell.angle_beta   90.00
_cell.angle_gamma   90.00
#
_symmetry.space_group_name_H-M   'P 1'
#
loop_
_entity.id
_entity.type
_entity.pdbx_description
1 polymer ?
#
loop_
_entity_poly.entity_id
_entity_poly.type
_entity_poly.pdbx_seq_one_letter_code
_entity_poly.pdbx_strand_id
1 'polypeptide(L)'
;MSAKNIQLETIIPPDTFFYIIPFENDDLILTKEVLYKHFESPLKTKRHTDRTTIGSIIYGNDIFTVEVTVRYEQRKNLMVHIGRDEISVSCECGMPGGLLCQHAYYGLFKLMHYRDIDLKRYYWPGFNHQKKNKNTYLDITVNGHNVSFEPKKEYGNLYRLGLGFNFFETPTFEKKIEQKIIPSYGNQEILGYAMVWTWLTLWSVHLPFIIPFIGKTNLGGDDIFSYHRYLRNDKPFHHHQNLTEEQIYLNEIDNDMFKLSKSVGRQADGKYTENWINARPKLFEIWQQIIPVLKNQRYLVSTNSYGLNPMNDRPRKMDTEKCQLSAGELSISFILKDRNDYFTFEIIVKAGEKDITNLNKAPLFVIDKEDNTFHLVNSLQDEKLINFFYRRANMSTVLTEHFVDFHNRFLKPLSECYPVAYQAFGTKKIIPYEFNNVIKTNSKNHGA
;
A
#
# COMPACT_ATOMS: atom_id res chain seq x y z
N MET A 1 -18.93 16.28 24.96
CA MET A 1 -18.42 15.81 26.27
C MET A 1 -17.00 15.32 26.06
N SER A 2 -16.04 15.90 26.78
CA SER A 2 -14.60 15.66 26.63
C SER A 2 -14.24 14.26 27.14
N ALA A 3 -13.63 13.44 26.29
CA ALA A 3 -13.00 12.19 26.69
C ALA A 3 -11.77 12.53 27.55
N LYS A 4 -11.85 12.22 28.86
CA LYS A 4 -10.71 12.30 29.75
C LYS A 4 -9.74 11.18 29.37
N ASN A 5 -8.64 11.53 28.71
CA ASN A 5 -7.46 10.68 28.57
C ASN A 5 -6.79 10.54 29.94
N ILE A 6 -7.22 9.54 30.71
CA ILE A 6 -6.44 9.06 31.86
C ILE A 6 -5.48 8.00 31.30
N GLN A 7 -4.23 8.41 31.06
CA GLN A 7 -3.14 7.47 30.81
C GLN A 7 -2.55 7.08 32.17
N LEU A 8 -2.84 5.86 32.60
CA LEU A 8 -2.07 5.19 33.63
C LEU A 8 -0.84 4.61 32.93
N GLU A 9 0.35 5.08 33.30
CA GLU A 9 1.59 4.39 32.93
C GLU A 9 1.51 2.96 33.48
N THR A 10 1.62 1.97 32.59
CA THR A 10 1.69 0.57 32.98
C THR A 10 3.03 0.32 33.64
N ILE A 11 3.11 0.52 34.95
CA ILE A 11 4.28 0.14 35.76
C ILE A 11 4.21 -1.38 35.92
N ILE A 12 4.99 -2.12 35.14
CA ILE A 12 5.14 -3.57 35.29
C ILE A 12 6.09 -3.80 36.48
N PRO A 13 5.66 -4.50 37.55
CA PRO A 13 6.55 -4.84 38.64
C PRO A 13 7.77 -5.62 38.13
N PRO A 14 8.99 -5.33 38.60
CA PRO A 14 10.21 -5.98 38.12
C PRO A 14 10.22 -7.51 38.32
N ASP A 15 9.45 -8.03 39.29
CA ASP A 15 9.34 -9.46 39.59
C ASP A 15 8.12 -10.14 38.93
N THR A 16 7.55 -9.53 37.89
CA THR A 16 6.37 -10.06 37.20
C THR A 16 6.72 -11.34 36.43
N PHE A 17 6.16 -12.48 36.86
CA PHE A 17 6.31 -13.75 36.17
C PHE A 17 5.47 -13.78 34.87
N PHE A 18 6.12 -14.07 33.74
CA PHE A 18 5.46 -14.25 32.45
C PHE A 18 5.47 -15.74 32.06
N TYR A 19 4.28 -16.27 31.82
CA TYR A 19 4.06 -17.59 31.27
C TYR A 19 4.13 -17.53 29.75
N ILE A 20 4.94 -18.40 29.15
CA ILE A 20 5.18 -18.42 27.71
C ILE A 20 4.28 -19.47 27.04
N ILE A 21 3.57 -19.06 25.99
CA ILE A 21 2.80 -19.94 25.12
C ILE A 21 3.41 -19.85 23.73
N PRO A 22 4.10 -20.90 23.26
CA PRO A 22 4.67 -20.91 21.91
C PRO A 22 3.56 -21.05 20.86
N PHE A 23 3.77 -20.45 19.69
CA PHE A 23 2.97 -20.74 18.51
C PHE A 23 3.38 -22.09 17.92
N GLU A 24 2.45 -22.74 17.21
CA GLU A 24 2.74 -23.99 16.50
C GLU A 24 3.59 -23.75 15.25
N ASN A 25 3.44 -22.59 14.62
CA ASN A 25 4.18 -22.17 13.43
C ASN A 25 4.51 -20.67 13.50
N ASP A 26 5.44 -20.26 12.64
CA ASP A 26 5.90 -18.89 12.39
C ASP A 26 4.83 -17.92 11.84
N ASP A 27 3.54 -18.23 11.94
CA ASP A 27 2.47 -17.46 11.34
C ASP A 27 1.85 -16.41 12.26
N LEU A 28 2.32 -16.28 13.51
CA LEU A 28 1.69 -15.43 14.55
C LEU A 28 0.19 -15.76 14.73
N ILE A 29 -0.16 -17.03 14.62
CA ILE A 29 -1.52 -17.52 14.83
C ILE A 29 -1.55 -18.23 16.17
N LEU A 30 -2.39 -17.74 17.09
CA LEU A 30 -2.75 -18.46 18.29
C LEU A 30 -3.97 -19.32 18.00
N THR A 31 -3.78 -20.65 18.01
CA THR A 31 -4.87 -21.61 17.84
C THR A 31 -5.51 -21.94 19.20
N LYS A 32 -6.78 -22.37 19.18
CA LYS A 32 -7.46 -22.83 20.41
C LYS A 32 -6.77 -24.05 21.00
N GLU A 33 -6.33 -24.96 20.14
CA GLU A 33 -5.68 -26.21 20.47
C GLU A 33 -4.37 -25.97 21.23
N VAL A 34 -3.60 -24.95 20.85
CA VAL A 34 -2.46 -24.47 21.63
C VAL A 34 -2.92 -24.00 23.00
N LEU A 35 -3.89 -23.07 23.07
CA LEU A 35 -4.33 -22.51 24.36
C LEU A 35 -4.87 -23.59 25.32
N TYR A 36 -5.55 -24.62 24.83
CA TYR A 36 -6.07 -25.73 25.64
C TYR A 36 -4.97 -26.54 26.34
N LYS A 37 -3.76 -26.63 25.77
CA LYS A 37 -2.63 -27.35 26.37
C LYS A 37 -2.06 -26.64 27.60
N HIS A 38 -2.38 -25.35 27.78
CA HIS A 38 -1.80 -24.48 28.80
C HIS A 38 -2.76 -24.16 29.97
N PHE A 39 -3.89 -24.87 30.06
CA PHE A 39 -4.87 -24.72 31.14
C PHE A 39 -5.33 -26.09 31.64
N GLU A 40 -5.41 -26.26 32.96
CA GLU A 40 -5.95 -27.49 33.55
C GLU A 40 -7.41 -27.70 33.12
N SER A 41 -7.66 -28.85 32.50
CA SER A 41 -8.89 -29.26 31.81
C SER A 41 -10.11 -28.37 32.11
N PRO A 42 -10.66 -27.64 31.13
CA PRO A 42 -11.81 -26.77 31.36
C PRO A 42 -12.93 -27.58 32.00
N LEU A 43 -13.36 -27.15 33.20
CA LEU A 43 -14.43 -27.81 33.96
C LEU A 43 -15.59 -28.16 33.03
N LYS A 44 -16.08 -29.40 33.11
CA LYS A 44 -17.05 -30.07 32.19
C LYS A 44 -18.34 -29.31 31.87
N THR A 45 -18.58 -28.12 32.42
CA THR A 45 -19.77 -27.33 32.16
C THR A 45 -19.49 -26.22 31.13
N LYS A 46 -20.15 -26.31 29.97
CA LYS A 46 -20.15 -25.30 28.88
C LYS A 46 -20.51 -23.86 29.33
N ARG A 47 -20.97 -23.66 30.57
CA ARG A 47 -21.47 -22.39 31.11
C ARG A 47 -20.36 -21.44 31.62
N HIS A 48 -19.08 -21.80 31.62
CA HIS A 48 -18.02 -20.95 32.20
C HIS A 48 -17.60 -19.78 31.30
N THR A 49 -17.65 -19.98 29.98
CA THR A 49 -17.36 -18.93 28.98
C THR A 49 -18.35 -17.77 28.99
N ASP A 50 -19.56 -17.99 29.53
CA ASP A 50 -20.68 -17.05 29.47
C ASP A 50 -20.60 -15.94 30.52
N ARG A 51 -19.64 -16.00 31.45
CA ARG A 51 -19.52 -15.06 32.58
C ARG A 51 -18.15 -14.39 32.69
N THR A 52 -17.34 -14.46 31.64
CA THR A 52 -16.10 -13.69 31.54
C THR A 52 -16.37 -12.37 30.84
N THR A 53 -16.00 -11.27 31.48
CA THR A 53 -16.07 -9.93 30.90
C THR A 53 -14.66 -9.37 30.73
N ILE A 54 -14.44 -8.73 29.59
CA ILE A 54 -13.26 -7.90 29.34
C ILE A 54 -13.66 -6.47 29.70
N GLY A 55 -12.86 -5.82 30.52
CA GLY A 55 -13.01 -4.42 30.89
C GLY A 55 -12.24 -3.53 29.92
N SER A 56 -11.43 -2.62 30.48
CA SER A 56 -10.54 -1.78 29.69
C SER A 56 -9.35 -2.57 29.13
N ILE A 57 -8.85 -2.11 27.98
CA ILE A 57 -7.57 -2.53 27.41
C ILE A 57 -6.68 -1.30 27.37
N ILE A 58 -5.46 -1.42 27.87
CA ILE A 58 -4.43 -0.40 27.81
C ILE A 58 -3.26 -1.00 27.06
N TYR A 59 -2.61 -0.22 26.20
CA TYR A 59 -1.39 -0.62 25.51
C TYR A 59 -0.26 0.36 25.82
N GLY A 60 0.87 -0.17 26.28
CA GLY A 60 2.07 0.60 26.57
C GLY A 60 3.28 -0.31 26.71
N ASN A 61 4.46 0.16 26.29
CA ASN A 61 5.72 -0.59 26.36
C ASN A 61 5.62 -2.01 25.78
N ASP A 62 4.96 -2.14 24.62
CA ASP A 62 4.69 -3.42 23.94
C ASP A 62 3.84 -4.44 24.70
N ILE A 63 3.12 -4.00 25.73
CA ILE A 63 2.33 -4.86 26.59
C ILE A 63 0.88 -4.38 26.60
N PHE A 64 -0.02 -5.29 26.28
CA PHE A 64 -1.45 -5.14 26.46
C PHE A 64 -1.79 -5.45 27.91
N THR A 65 -2.34 -4.49 28.64
CA THR A 65 -2.94 -4.72 29.95
C THR A 65 -4.45 -4.77 29.78
N VAL A 66 -5.02 -5.94 30.06
CA VAL A 66 -6.42 -6.25 29.85
C VAL A 66 -7.07 -6.53 31.20
N GLU A 67 -8.14 -5.82 31.50
CA GLU A 67 -8.93 -6.10 32.70
C GLU A 67 -9.86 -7.29 32.45
N VAL A 68 -9.76 -8.31 33.28
CA VAL A 68 -10.57 -9.53 33.14
C VAL A 68 -11.32 -9.79 34.44
N THR A 69 -12.60 -10.11 34.34
CA THR A 69 -13.42 -10.57 35.47
C THR A 69 -14.05 -11.91 35.10
N VAL A 70 -13.94 -12.91 35.98
CA VAL A 70 -14.53 -14.24 35.76
C VAL A 70 -15.50 -14.57 36.89
N ARG A 71 -16.77 -14.88 36.57
CA ARG A 71 -17.74 -15.49 37.51
C ARG A 71 -17.78 -14.88 38.93
N TYR A 72 -17.88 -13.55 39.01
CA TYR A 72 -17.96 -12.80 40.29
C TYR A 72 -16.67 -12.78 41.12
N GLU A 73 -15.57 -13.30 40.59
CA GLU A 73 -14.25 -13.09 41.18
C GLU A 73 -13.83 -11.62 41.06
N GLN A 74 -12.83 -11.24 41.85
CA GLN A 74 -12.24 -9.91 41.76
C GLN A 74 -11.67 -9.70 40.36
N ARG A 75 -11.85 -8.48 39.85
CA ARG A 75 -11.21 -8.05 38.62
C ARG A 75 -9.69 -8.17 38.75
N LYS A 76 -9.06 -8.73 37.72
CA LYS A 76 -7.61 -8.90 37.62
C LYS A 76 -7.08 -8.31 36.32
N ASN A 77 -5.85 -7.82 36.36
CA ASN A 77 -5.13 -7.41 35.16
C ASN A 77 -4.39 -8.61 34.56
N LEU A 78 -4.55 -8.74 33.24
CA LEU A 78 -3.87 -9.68 32.38
C LEU A 78 -2.92 -8.87 31.49
N MET A 79 -1.62 -9.09 31.64
CA MET A 79 -0.59 -8.52 30.77
C MET A 79 -0.28 -9.51 29.65
N VAL A 80 -0.29 -9.04 28.41
CA VAL A 80 0.00 -9.85 27.23
C VAL A 80 1.02 -9.13 26.37
N HIS A 81 2.13 -9.81 26.11
CA HIS A 81 3.12 -9.43 25.11
C HIS A 81 3.06 -10.42 23.96
N ILE A 82 3.18 -9.92 22.73
CA ILE A 82 3.13 -10.73 21.52
C ILE A 82 4.53 -10.75 20.92
N GLY A 83 5.21 -11.87 21.09
CA GLY A 83 6.50 -12.16 20.49
C GLY A 83 6.36 -12.71 19.08
N ARG A 84 7.50 -13.01 18.46
CA ARG A 84 7.57 -13.53 17.08
C ARG A 84 7.02 -14.96 16.97
N ASP A 85 7.36 -15.78 17.94
CA ASP A 85 7.09 -17.23 17.96
C ASP A 85 6.31 -17.65 19.21
N GLU A 86 5.90 -16.69 20.04
CA GLU A 86 5.23 -16.93 21.30
C GLU A 86 4.35 -15.75 21.73
N ILE A 87 3.44 -15.99 22.67
CA ILE A 87 2.89 -14.94 23.53
C ILE A 87 3.42 -15.12 24.95
N SER A 88 3.78 -14.00 25.58
CA SER A 88 4.14 -13.95 27.00
C SER A 88 2.97 -13.37 27.77
N VAL A 89 2.46 -14.10 28.74
CA VAL A 89 1.23 -13.78 29.45
C VAL A 89 1.52 -13.69 30.94
N SER A 90 1.08 -12.63 31.60
CA SER A 90 1.14 -12.52 33.06
C SER A 90 -0.21 -12.12 33.63
N CYS A 91 -0.53 -12.61 34.84
CA CYS A 91 -1.76 -12.23 35.52
C CYS A 91 -1.48 -12.00 37.00
N GLU A 92 -2.18 -11.04 37.59
CA GLU A 92 -2.15 -10.73 39.03
C GLU A 92 -2.50 -11.91 39.95
N CYS A 93 -3.01 -13.02 39.42
CA CYS A 93 -3.16 -14.27 40.17
C CYS A 93 -1.83 -15.01 40.43
N GLY A 94 -0.73 -14.60 39.79
CA GLY A 94 0.60 -15.22 39.94
C GLY A 94 0.80 -16.53 39.16
N MET A 95 -0.23 -17.06 38.48
CA MET A 95 -0.18 -18.29 37.66
C MET A 95 0.42 -19.50 38.41
N PRO A 96 -0.21 -19.91 39.52
CA PRO A 96 0.30 -21.02 40.35
C PRO A 96 0.34 -22.34 39.55
N GLY A 97 1.39 -23.13 39.74
CA GLY A 97 1.52 -24.46 39.13
C GLY A 97 2.10 -24.49 37.72
N GLY A 98 2.57 -23.37 37.18
CA GLY A 98 3.18 -23.33 35.85
C GLY A 98 2.18 -23.55 34.71
N LEU A 99 0.94 -23.08 34.91
CA LEU A 99 -0.14 -23.09 33.92
C LEU A 99 -0.87 -21.75 33.95
N LEU A 100 -1.69 -21.49 32.93
CA LEU A 100 -2.56 -20.32 32.94
C LEU A 100 -3.55 -20.40 34.11
N CYS A 101 -3.73 -19.28 34.80
CA CYS A 101 -4.85 -19.15 35.73
C CYS A 101 -6.17 -18.98 34.95
N GLN A 102 -7.29 -19.12 35.66
CA GLN A 102 -8.63 -18.99 35.08
C GLN A 102 -8.87 -17.63 34.40
N HIS A 103 -8.35 -16.53 34.96
CA HIS A 103 -8.43 -15.20 34.36
C HIS A 103 -7.67 -15.10 33.05
N ALA A 104 -6.42 -15.59 33.01
CA ALA A 104 -5.59 -15.56 31.82
C ALA A 104 -6.19 -16.41 30.69
N TYR A 105 -6.58 -17.65 31.00
CA TYR A 105 -7.18 -18.56 30.02
C TYR A 105 -8.48 -18.01 29.43
N TYR A 106 -9.48 -17.69 30.25
CA TYR A 106 -10.76 -17.21 29.72
C TYR A 106 -10.67 -15.80 29.13
N GLY A 107 -9.75 -14.96 29.63
CA GLY A 107 -9.46 -13.65 29.07
C GLY A 107 -8.94 -13.75 27.63
N LEU A 108 -7.88 -14.54 27.42
CA LEU A 108 -7.34 -14.79 26.08
C LEU A 108 -8.39 -15.43 25.16
N PHE A 109 -9.09 -16.45 25.64
CA PHE A 109 -10.12 -17.14 24.85
C PHE A 109 -11.27 -16.22 24.42
N LYS A 110 -11.61 -15.21 25.24
CA LYS A 110 -12.59 -14.17 24.91
C LYS A 110 -12.04 -13.16 23.89
N LEU A 111 -10.78 -12.72 24.03
CA LEU A 111 -10.11 -11.83 23.07
C LEU A 111 -9.95 -12.49 21.69
N MET A 112 -9.74 -13.80 21.68
CA MET A 112 -9.77 -14.66 20.49
C MET A 112 -11.16 -14.79 19.85
N HIS A 113 -12.22 -14.28 20.49
CA HIS A 113 -13.61 -14.52 20.09
C HIS A 113 -13.93 -16.02 19.91
N TYR A 114 -13.37 -16.88 20.76
CA TYR A 114 -13.60 -18.33 20.72
C TYR A 114 -13.19 -19.01 19.41
N ARG A 115 -12.25 -18.42 18.66
CA ARG A 115 -11.68 -18.95 17.40
C ARG A 115 -10.18 -18.67 17.34
N ASP A 116 -9.49 -19.24 16.36
CA ASP A 116 -8.09 -18.92 16.12
C ASP A 116 -7.96 -17.44 15.75
N ILE A 117 -6.87 -16.81 16.20
CA ILE A 117 -6.64 -15.39 15.99
C ILE A 117 -5.30 -15.15 15.30
N ASP A 118 -5.34 -14.33 14.25
CA ASP A 118 -4.15 -13.77 13.62
C ASP A 118 -3.66 -12.56 14.44
N LEU A 119 -2.46 -12.67 15.00
CA LEU A 119 -1.83 -11.66 15.83
C LEU A 119 -0.88 -10.74 15.07
N LYS A 120 -0.71 -10.90 13.74
CA LYS A 120 0.21 -10.07 12.91
C LYS A 120 -0.07 -8.57 13.05
N ARG A 121 -1.32 -8.18 13.26
CA ARG A 121 -1.72 -6.77 13.43
C ARG A 121 -1.28 -6.14 14.75
N TYR A 122 -0.95 -6.97 15.74
CA TYR A 122 -0.55 -6.56 17.09
C TYR A 122 0.97 -6.69 17.31
N TYR A 123 1.69 -7.29 16.36
CA TYR A 123 3.13 -7.50 16.44
C TYR A 123 3.90 -6.31 15.83
N TRP A 124 4.50 -5.50 16.71
CA TRP A 124 5.25 -4.27 16.37
C TRP A 124 6.56 -4.16 17.16
N PRO A 125 7.49 -5.12 17.00
CA PRO A 125 8.74 -5.16 17.77
C PRO A 125 9.53 -3.86 17.58
N GLY A 126 10.15 -3.35 18.65
CA GLY A 126 11.04 -2.18 18.60
C GLY A 126 10.36 -0.81 18.38
N PHE A 127 9.12 -0.76 17.85
CA PHE A 127 8.43 0.49 17.53
C PHE A 127 7.77 1.17 18.73
N ASN A 128 8.03 0.72 19.96
CA ASN A 128 7.38 1.19 21.18
C ASN A 128 8.04 2.40 21.84
N HIS A 129 8.94 3.08 21.14
CA HIS A 129 9.62 4.25 21.67
C HIS A 129 8.63 5.39 21.98
N GLN A 130 8.40 5.66 23.26
CA GLN A 130 7.53 6.73 23.73
C GLN A 130 8.33 8.00 24.00
N LYS A 131 7.95 9.10 23.35
CA LYS A 131 8.46 10.44 23.67
C LYS A 131 7.28 11.32 24.09
N LYS A 132 7.31 11.85 25.32
CA LYS A 132 6.21 12.63 25.90
C LYS A 132 4.85 11.88 25.85
N ASN A 133 4.86 10.60 26.25
CA ASN A 133 3.67 9.73 26.35
C ASN A 133 2.92 9.50 25.02
N LYS A 134 3.59 9.71 23.89
CA LYS A 134 3.12 9.35 22.55
C LYS A 134 4.13 8.43 21.89
N ASN A 135 3.64 7.37 21.26
CA ASN A 135 4.47 6.51 20.43
C ASN A 135 5.06 7.36 19.28
N THR A 136 6.36 7.19 19.00
CA THR A 136 7.07 7.95 18.00
C THR A 136 6.58 7.62 16.59
N TYR A 137 6.41 6.33 16.28
CA TYR A 137 6.24 5.80 14.92
C TYR A 137 4.79 5.42 14.55
N LEU A 138 3.98 5.08 15.55
CA LEU A 138 2.63 4.53 15.39
C LEU A 138 1.58 5.47 15.96
N ASP A 139 0.45 5.59 15.26
CA ASP A 139 -0.81 6.05 15.83
C ASP A 139 -1.55 4.83 16.40
N ILE A 140 -1.76 4.85 17.71
CA ILE A 140 -2.36 3.76 18.47
C ILE A 140 -3.73 4.25 18.97
N THR A 141 -4.79 3.59 18.53
CA THR A 141 -6.15 3.91 18.95
C THR A 141 -6.76 2.71 19.67
N VAL A 142 -7.31 2.97 20.86
CA VAL A 142 -8.03 1.96 21.66
C VAL A 142 -9.50 2.32 21.66
N ASN A 143 -10.33 1.46 21.05
CA ASN A 143 -11.78 1.61 20.98
C ASN A 143 -12.44 0.36 21.59
N GLY A 144 -12.82 0.45 22.87
CA GLY A 144 -13.35 -0.68 23.62
C GLY A 144 -12.32 -1.80 23.74
N HIS A 145 -12.60 -2.97 23.15
CA HIS A 145 -11.67 -4.11 23.14
C HIS A 145 -10.79 -4.19 21.89
N ASN A 146 -10.91 -3.21 20.97
CA ASN A 146 -10.12 -3.20 19.76
C ASN A 146 -8.98 -2.19 19.86
N VAL A 147 -7.75 -2.65 19.62
CA VAL A 147 -6.57 -1.80 19.49
C VAL A 147 -6.14 -1.81 18.04
N SER A 148 -6.06 -0.63 17.42
CA SER A 148 -5.59 -0.46 16.05
C SER A 148 -4.27 0.29 16.03
N PHE A 149 -3.37 -0.18 15.17
CA PHE A 149 -2.05 0.38 14.94
C PHE A 149 -1.94 0.85 13.50
N GLU A 150 -1.62 2.12 13.30
CA GLU A 150 -1.37 2.68 11.98
C GLU A 150 0.00 3.39 11.98
N PRO A 151 0.89 3.12 11.01
CA PRO A 151 2.08 3.94 10.81
C PRO A 151 1.73 5.41 10.60
N LYS A 152 2.43 6.32 11.29
CA LYS A 152 2.26 7.75 11.01
C LYS A 152 2.80 8.08 9.62
N LYS A 153 2.15 9.05 8.97
CA LYS A 153 2.44 9.41 7.57
C LYS A 153 3.91 9.81 7.36
N GLU A 154 4.54 10.49 8.31
CA GLU A 154 5.93 10.91 8.21
C GLU A 154 6.95 9.76 8.21
N TYR A 155 6.56 8.54 8.64
CA TYR A 155 7.43 7.35 8.60
C TYR A 155 7.06 6.37 7.49
N GLY A 156 6.03 6.65 6.68
CA GLY A 156 5.64 5.81 5.56
C GLY A 156 5.27 4.37 5.98
N ASN A 157 5.81 3.37 5.27
CA ASN A 157 5.60 1.96 5.62
C ASN A 157 6.66 1.48 6.63
N LEU A 158 6.26 0.82 7.72
CA LEU A 158 7.22 0.33 8.72
C LEU A 158 7.59 -1.14 8.45
N TYR A 159 8.89 -1.45 8.46
CA TYR A 159 9.40 -2.81 8.36
C TYR A 159 9.25 -3.55 9.68
N ARG A 160 8.51 -4.66 9.67
CA ARG A 160 8.33 -5.52 10.84
C ARG A 160 9.29 -6.71 10.75
N LEU A 161 10.16 -6.85 11.74
CA LEU A 161 11.08 -7.99 11.84
C LEU A 161 10.32 -9.30 11.63
N GLY A 162 10.81 -10.24 10.82
CA GLY A 162 10.10 -11.52 10.63
C GLY A 162 8.87 -11.47 9.70
N LEU A 163 8.22 -10.32 9.51
CA LEU A 163 7.07 -10.16 8.61
C LEU A 163 7.39 -9.41 7.32
N GLY A 164 8.43 -8.59 7.30
CA GLY A 164 8.80 -7.75 6.16
C GLY A 164 7.93 -6.51 5.99
N PHE A 165 7.90 -6.00 4.76
CA PHE A 165 6.88 -5.05 4.30
C PHE A 165 5.70 -5.80 3.68
N ASN A 166 4.55 -5.15 3.51
CA ASN A 166 3.39 -5.77 2.85
C ASN A 166 3.62 -5.87 1.30
N PHE A 167 3.81 -7.10 0.75
CA PHE A 167 4.35 -7.59 -0.58
C PHE A 167 3.61 -7.20 -1.91
N PHE A 168 4.03 -7.46 -3.20
CA PHE A 168 4.65 -8.61 -3.95
C PHE A 168 5.34 -8.24 -5.32
N GLU A 169 6.52 -8.83 -5.66
CA GLU A 169 7.05 -9.39 -6.96
C GLU A 169 7.47 -8.60 -8.27
N THR A 170 8.50 -9.14 -8.98
CA THR A 170 9.38 -8.53 -10.05
C THR A 170 9.97 -9.52 -11.14
N PRO A 171 9.84 -9.40 -12.51
CA PRO A 171 10.95 -9.24 -13.57
C PRO A 171 10.50 -8.55 -14.96
N THR A 172 11.18 -8.56 -16.15
CA THR A 172 12.29 -7.77 -16.84
C THR A 172 12.02 -7.57 -18.39
N PHE A 173 12.87 -6.87 -19.21
CA PHE A 173 12.57 -6.14 -20.52
C PHE A 173 13.37 -6.45 -21.81
N GLU A 174 12.87 -6.00 -22.99
CA GLU A 174 13.62 -5.52 -24.20
C GLU A 174 12.90 -4.36 -25.00
N LYS A 175 13.59 -3.70 -25.96
CA LYS A 175 13.64 -2.22 -26.27
C LYS A 175 12.90 -1.67 -27.53
N LYS A 176 12.61 -0.34 -27.52
CA LYS A 176 11.79 0.57 -28.42
C LYS A 176 12.43 1.17 -29.70
N ILE A 177 11.58 1.78 -30.58
CA ILE A 177 11.88 2.88 -31.55
C ILE A 177 10.68 3.89 -31.67
N GLU A 178 10.92 5.19 -31.91
CA GLU A 178 9.92 6.30 -32.05
C GLU A 178 9.94 7.04 -33.42
N GLN A 179 8.81 7.67 -33.82
CA GLN A 179 8.71 8.71 -34.87
C GLN A 179 7.67 9.84 -34.60
N LYS A 180 7.83 10.97 -35.34
CA LYS A 180 7.36 12.38 -35.15
C LYS A 180 6.00 12.76 -35.81
N ILE A 181 5.39 13.84 -35.32
CA ILE A 181 4.07 14.44 -35.73
C ILE A 181 4.24 15.74 -36.56
N ILE A 182 3.26 16.04 -37.44
CA ILE A 182 3.12 17.25 -38.29
C ILE A 182 1.81 18.02 -37.95
N PRO A 183 1.75 19.37 -37.98
CA PRO A 183 0.53 20.16 -37.70
C PRO A 183 -0.37 20.47 -38.93
N SER A 184 -1.65 20.78 -38.67
CA SER A 184 -2.68 21.26 -39.65
C SER A 184 -3.58 22.37 -39.04
N TYR A 185 -4.49 23.03 -39.76
CA TYR A 185 -5.23 24.24 -39.31
C TYR A 185 -6.74 24.00 -39.00
N GLY A 186 -7.34 24.87 -38.17
CA GLY A 186 -8.56 24.64 -37.37
C GLY A 186 -9.94 25.13 -37.87
N ASN A 187 -10.93 24.98 -36.97
CA ASN A 187 -12.39 25.12 -37.12
C ASN A 187 -13.12 23.95 -37.81
N GLN A 188 -12.66 22.73 -37.52
CA GLN A 188 -13.24 21.49 -38.03
C GLN A 188 -13.79 20.64 -36.89
N GLU A 189 -14.76 19.79 -37.22
CA GLU A 189 -15.09 18.66 -36.37
C GLU A 189 -13.87 17.74 -36.34
N ILE A 190 -13.44 17.38 -35.13
CA ILE A 190 -12.22 16.60 -34.92
C ILE A 190 -12.55 15.29 -34.23
N LEU A 191 -11.80 14.26 -34.60
CA LEU A 191 -11.66 13.06 -33.79
C LEU A 191 -10.55 13.30 -32.76
N GLY A 192 -10.89 13.15 -31.50
CA GLY A 192 -9.93 13.12 -30.40
C GLY A 192 -10.05 11.83 -29.61
N TYR A 193 -9.08 11.61 -28.73
CA TYR A 193 -9.04 10.44 -27.85
C TYR A 193 -8.98 10.88 -26.40
N ALA A 194 -9.88 10.34 -25.58
CA ALA A 194 -9.86 10.55 -24.15
C ALA A 194 -9.24 9.32 -23.48
N MET A 195 -8.14 9.51 -22.76
CA MET A 195 -7.62 8.53 -21.82
C MET A 195 -8.50 8.56 -20.57
N VAL A 196 -9.30 7.52 -20.38
CA VAL A 196 -10.18 7.38 -19.22
C VAL A 196 -9.43 6.64 -18.13
N TRP A 197 -9.31 7.27 -16.96
CA TRP A 197 -8.52 6.71 -15.86
C TRP A 197 -9.14 7.05 -14.50
N THR A 198 -8.58 6.45 -13.44
CA THR A 198 -8.94 6.71 -12.05
C THR A 198 -7.71 6.67 -11.15
N TRP A 199 -7.79 7.35 -10.02
CA TRP A 199 -6.77 7.27 -8.98
C TRP A 199 -6.63 5.85 -8.45
N LEU A 200 -5.38 5.39 -8.26
CA LEU A 200 -5.09 4.07 -7.71
C LEU A 200 -5.72 3.82 -6.32
N THR A 201 -5.93 4.88 -5.55
CA THR A 201 -6.40 4.82 -4.16
C THR A 201 -7.92 4.79 -4.02
N LEU A 202 -8.68 4.90 -5.11
CA LEU A 202 -10.14 4.83 -5.06
C LEU A 202 -10.63 3.37 -4.99
N TRP A 203 -11.66 3.14 -4.18
CA TRP A 203 -12.36 1.85 -4.07
C TRP A 203 -13.05 1.42 -5.39
N SER A 204 -13.33 2.38 -6.26
CA SER A 204 -13.92 2.18 -7.59
C SER A 204 -12.87 2.19 -8.71
N VAL A 205 -11.59 1.98 -8.40
CA VAL A 205 -10.51 1.96 -9.40
C VAL A 205 -10.79 0.97 -10.53
N HIS A 206 -10.51 1.39 -11.75
CA HIS A 206 -10.55 0.56 -12.95
C HIS A 206 -9.26 0.72 -13.73
N LEU A 207 -8.96 -0.24 -14.61
CA LEU A 207 -7.79 -0.12 -15.48
C LEU A 207 -8.04 0.96 -16.56
N PRO A 208 -7.04 1.79 -16.91
CA PRO A 208 -7.26 2.88 -17.85
C PRO A 208 -7.44 2.35 -19.27
N PHE A 209 -8.28 3.02 -20.06
CA PHE A 209 -8.53 2.72 -21.47
C PHE A 209 -8.68 4.02 -22.26
N ILE A 210 -8.62 3.93 -23.59
CA ILE A 210 -8.99 5.06 -24.45
C ILE A 210 -10.45 4.98 -24.86
N ILE A 211 -11.06 6.13 -25.11
CA ILE A 211 -12.34 6.22 -25.79
C ILE A 211 -12.26 7.38 -26.80
N PRO A 212 -12.60 7.15 -28.08
CA PRO A 212 -12.63 8.21 -29.06
C PRO A 212 -13.80 9.17 -28.77
N PHE A 213 -13.65 10.43 -29.15
CA PHE A 213 -14.70 11.43 -29.03
C PHE A 213 -14.69 12.40 -30.20
N ILE A 214 -15.85 13.01 -30.40
CA ILE A 214 -16.04 14.11 -31.34
C ILE A 214 -15.97 15.44 -30.59
N GLY A 215 -15.14 16.35 -31.10
CA GLY A 215 -15.05 17.71 -30.60
C GLY A 215 -15.07 18.74 -31.72
N LYS A 216 -15.07 20.01 -31.31
CA LYS A 216 -14.75 21.15 -32.17
C LYS A 216 -13.60 21.92 -31.59
N THR A 217 -12.69 22.35 -32.44
CA THR A 217 -11.61 23.23 -32.02
C THR A 217 -12.04 24.69 -31.91
N ASN A 218 -11.23 25.50 -31.23
CA ASN A 218 -11.33 26.95 -31.31
C ASN A 218 -10.92 27.44 -32.73
N LEU A 219 -11.08 28.74 -32.99
CA LEU A 219 -10.72 29.35 -34.28
C LEU A 219 -9.25 29.13 -34.67
N GLY A 220 -8.35 28.98 -33.69
CA GLY A 220 -6.92 28.71 -33.92
C GLY A 220 -6.62 27.24 -34.25
N GLY A 221 -7.51 26.30 -33.95
CA GLY A 221 -7.28 24.86 -34.12
C GLY A 221 -6.45 24.21 -33.01
N ASP A 222 -5.95 24.99 -32.06
CA ASP A 222 -4.97 24.52 -31.07
C ASP A 222 -5.62 23.87 -29.85
N ASP A 223 -6.86 24.28 -29.55
CA ASP A 223 -7.60 23.85 -28.38
C ASP A 223 -8.97 23.32 -28.75
N ILE A 224 -9.45 22.35 -27.98
CA ILE A 224 -10.82 21.85 -28.08
C ILE A 224 -11.74 22.84 -27.37
N PHE A 225 -12.61 23.49 -28.15
CA PHE A 225 -13.60 24.43 -27.65
C PHE A 225 -14.79 23.71 -26.98
N SER A 226 -15.27 22.64 -27.62
CA SER A 226 -16.43 21.88 -27.14
C SER A 226 -16.33 20.39 -27.46
N TYR A 227 -16.79 19.56 -26.51
CA TYR A 227 -16.94 18.12 -26.65
C TYR A 227 -18.38 17.77 -26.98
N HIS A 228 -18.60 16.99 -28.04
CA HIS A 228 -19.94 16.63 -28.50
C HIS A 228 -20.39 15.29 -27.94
N ARG A 229 -19.60 14.23 -28.17
CA ARG A 229 -19.93 12.86 -27.73
C ARG A 229 -18.75 11.91 -27.76
N TYR A 230 -18.83 10.85 -26.96
CA TYR A 230 -17.98 9.67 -27.12
C TYR A 230 -18.45 8.83 -28.30
N LEU A 231 -17.49 8.18 -28.97
CA LEU A 231 -17.76 7.11 -29.91
C LEU A 231 -17.76 5.78 -29.14
N ARG A 232 -18.81 5.00 -29.33
CA ARG A 232 -18.97 3.68 -28.70
C ARG A 232 -19.56 2.71 -29.71
N ASN A 233 -19.22 1.43 -29.62
CA ASN A 233 -19.72 0.44 -30.58
C ASN A 233 -21.25 0.27 -30.55
N ASP A 234 -21.91 0.61 -29.44
CA ASP A 234 -23.38 0.62 -29.35
C ASP A 234 -24.01 1.89 -29.95
N LYS A 235 -23.21 2.88 -30.35
CA LYS A 235 -23.61 4.13 -31.01
C LYS A 235 -22.61 4.49 -32.13
N PRO A 236 -22.54 3.70 -33.21
CA PRO A 236 -21.59 3.94 -34.29
C PRO A 236 -21.83 5.31 -34.93
N PHE A 237 -20.73 5.99 -35.28
CA PHE A 237 -20.77 7.27 -35.98
C PHE A 237 -20.16 7.15 -37.35
N HIS A 238 -20.84 7.72 -38.35
CA HIS A 238 -20.27 7.94 -39.67
C HIS A 238 -19.56 9.28 -39.67
N HIS A 239 -18.22 9.25 -39.66
CA HIS A 239 -17.41 10.44 -39.84
C HIS A 239 -17.61 11.01 -41.25
N HIS A 240 -17.72 12.34 -41.34
CA HIS A 240 -17.70 13.05 -42.63
C HIS A 240 -16.28 13.16 -43.23
N GLN A 241 -15.24 12.75 -42.49
CA GLN A 241 -13.85 12.77 -42.90
C GLN A 241 -13.31 11.34 -43.03
N ASN A 242 -12.38 11.14 -43.96
CA ASN A 242 -11.64 9.88 -44.07
C ASN A 242 -10.72 9.74 -42.85
N LEU A 243 -10.91 8.66 -42.08
CA LEU A 243 -10.02 8.32 -40.97
C LEU A 243 -8.68 7.82 -41.51
N THR A 244 -7.61 8.17 -40.81
CA THR A 244 -6.29 7.57 -41.05
C THR A 244 -6.27 6.10 -40.60
N GLU A 245 -5.35 5.30 -41.13
CA GLU A 245 -5.16 3.91 -40.69
C GLU A 245 -4.89 3.80 -39.18
N GLU A 246 -4.11 4.74 -38.64
CA GLU A 246 -3.85 4.87 -37.20
C GLU A 246 -5.13 5.10 -36.39
N GLN A 247 -6.01 5.98 -36.87
CA GLN A 247 -7.27 6.28 -36.19
C GLN A 247 -8.26 5.11 -36.28
N ILE A 248 -8.28 4.39 -37.41
CA ILE A 248 -9.06 3.15 -37.55
C ILE A 248 -8.57 2.12 -36.53
N TYR A 249 -7.26 1.88 -36.47
CA TYR A 249 -6.66 0.97 -35.50
C TYR A 249 -7.00 1.34 -34.05
N LEU A 250 -6.84 2.63 -33.67
CA LEU A 250 -7.19 3.10 -32.32
C LEU A 250 -8.68 2.97 -32.00
N ASN A 251 -9.57 3.13 -32.99
CA ASN A 251 -11.02 2.97 -32.83
C ASN A 251 -11.47 1.50 -32.83
N GLU A 252 -10.64 0.57 -33.29
CA GLU A 252 -10.93 -0.86 -33.20
C GLU A 252 -10.52 -1.41 -31.82
N ILE A 253 -9.39 -0.93 -31.30
CA ILE A 253 -8.80 -1.45 -30.05
C ILE A 253 -9.43 -0.86 -28.79
N ASP A 254 -10.04 0.33 -28.87
CA ASP A 254 -10.67 1.01 -27.73
C ASP A 254 -11.72 0.13 -27.02
N ASN A 255 -12.51 -0.60 -27.80
CA ASN A 255 -13.61 -1.40 -27.28
C ASN A 255 -13.09 -2.64 -26.55
N ASP A 256 -11.97 -3.22 -26.99
CA ASP A 256 -11.34 -4.32 -26.29
C ASP A 256 -10.73 -3.85 -24.97
N MET A 257 -10.12 -2.66 -24.95
CA MET A 257 -9.67 -2.02 -23.71
C MET A 257 -10.84 -1.72 -22.76
N PHE A 258 -11.95 -1.21 -23.27
CA PHE A 258 -13.15 -0.93 -22.49
C PHE A 258 -13.75 -2.20 -21.87
N LYS A 259 -13.87 -3.28 -22.66
CA LYS A 259 -14.34 -4.59 -22.17
C LYS A 259 -13.44 -5.13 -21.07
N LEU A 260 -12.12 -5.08 -21.27
CA LEU A 260 -11.15 -5.49 -20.26
C LEU A 260 -11.32 -4.67 -18.98
N SER A 261 -11.32 -3.33 -19.09
CA SER A 261 -11.51 -2.44 -17.93
C SER A 261 -12.83 -2.70 -17.21
N LYS A 262 -13.93 -2.94 -17.94
CA LYS A 262 -15.23 -3.22 -17.35
C LYS A 262 -15.29 -4.59 -16.66
N SER A 263 -14.60 -5.60 -17.19
CA SER A 263 -14.60 -6.97 -16.66
C SER A 263 -14.02 -7.07 -15.24
N VAL A 264 -13.16 -6.12 -14.88
CA VAL A 264 -12.41 -6.09 -13.62
C VAL A 264 -13.32 -5.90 -12.40
N GLY A 265 -14.42 -5.16 -12.55
CA GLY A 265 -15.36 -4.87 -11.47
C GLY A 265 -14.76 -4.02 -10.34
N ARG A 266 -15.49 -3.94 -9.21
CA ARG A 266 -15.05 -3.19 -8.03
C ARG A 266 -13.91 -3.90 -7.31
N GLN A 267 -12.96 -3.13 -6.78
CA GLN A 267 -11.83 -3.65 -6.01
C GLN A 267 -12.06 -3.42 -4.52
N ALA A 268 -11.97 -4.46 -3.71
CA ALA A 268 -12.14 -4.36 -2.26
C ALA A 268 -10.80 -4.05 -1.60
N ASP A 269 -10.72 -2.92 -0.89
CA ASP A 269 -9.68 -2.55 0.10
C ASP A 269 -8.29 -3.17 -0.14
N GLY A 270 -7.70 -2.84 -1.29
CA GLY A 270 -6.31 -3.20 -1.62
C GLY A 270 -6.08 -4.64 -2.09
N LYS A 271 -7.12 -5.48 -2.17
CA LYS A 271 -7.06 -6.81 -2.80
C LYS A 271 -7.63 -6.76 -4.21
N TYR A 272 -6.79 -7.08 -5.18
CA TYR A 272 -7.19 -7.17 -6.57
C TYR A 272 -7.97 -8.46 -6.83
N THR A 273 -9.09 -8.36 -7.57
CA THR A 273 -9.88 -9.51 -7.99
C THR A 273 -9.11 -10.35 -9.00
N GLU A 274 -9.49 -11.62 -9.18
CA GLU A 274 -8.92 -12.48 -10.23
C GLU A 274 -9.08 -11.85 -11.62
N ASN A 275 -10.23 -11.21 -11.89
CA ASN A 275 -10.45 -10.47 -13.12
C ASN A 275 -9.45 -9.31 -13.31
N TRP A 276 -9.10 -8.59 -12.24
CA TRP A 276 -8.04 -7.58 -12.28
C TRP A 276 -6.70 -8.20 -12.66
N ILE A 277 -6.33 -9.29 -11.98
CA ILE A 277 -5.05 -9.98 -12.19
C ILE A 277 -4.94 -10.47 -13.63
N ASN A 278 -6.03 -10.94 -14.23
CA ASN A 278 -6.07 -11.47 -15.59
C ASN A 278 -6.18 -10.39 -16.68
N ALA A 279 -6.90 -9.30 -16.43
CA ALA A 279 -7.09 -8.22 -17.41
C ALA A 279 -5.88 -7.27 -17.47
N ARG A 280 -5.20 -7.05 -16.35
CA ARG A 280 -4.09 -6.08 -16.26
C ARG A 280 -2.93 -6.37 -17.23
N PRO A 281 -2.40 -7.61 -17.36
CA PRO A 281 -1.33 -7.90 -18.31
C PRO A 281 -1.74 -7.66 -19.76
N LYS A 282 -2.94 -8.11 -20.14
CA LYS A 282 -3.49 -7.90 -21.49
C LYS A 282 -3.61 -6.42 -21.84
N LEU A 283 -4.13 -5.64 -20.90
CA LEU A 283 -4.29 -4.20 -21.11
C LEU A 283 -2.93 -3.48 -21.14
N PHE A 284 -1.96 -3.96 -20.36
CA PHE A 284 -0.59 -3.46 -20.39
C PHE A 284 0.06 -3.67 -21.77
N GLU A 285 -0.09 -4.87 -22.34
CA GLU A 285 0.38 -5.18 -23.70
C GLU A 285 -0.31 -4.29 -24.75
N ILE A 286 -1.63 -4.08 -24.66
CA ILE A 286 -2.34 -3.16 -25.54
C ILE A 286 -1.78 -1.74 -25.41
N TRP A 287 -1.57 -1.26 -24.18
CA TRP A 287 -0.98 0.07 -23.96
C TRP A 287 0.42 0.20 -24.59
N GLN A 288 1.26 -0.82 -24.49
CA GLN A 288 2.57 -0.83 -25.15
C GLN A 288 2.45 -0.69 -26.67
N GLN A 289 1.43 -1.30 -27.28
CA GLN A 289 1.19 -1.23 -28.73
C GLN A 289 0.63 0.13 -29.16
N ILE A 290 -0.31 0.71 -28.40
CA ILE A 290 -1.04 1.91 -28.85
C ILE A 290 -0.33 3.22 -28.51
N ILE A 291 0.49 3.29 -27.45
CA ILE A 291 1.16 4.54 -27.06
C ILE A 291 1.97 5.19 -28.19
N PRO A 292 2.77 4.45 -28.98
CA PRO A 292 3.52 5.02 -30.11
C PRO A 292 2.63 5.75 -31.12
N VAL A 293 1.41 5.28 -31.33
CA VAL A 293 0.43 5.86 -32.27
C VAL A 293 -0.40 6.96 -31.60
N LEU A 294 -0.83 6.72 -30.35
CA LEU A 294 -1.72 7.59 -29.61
C LEU A 294 -1.06 8.89 -29.16
N LYS A 295 0.22 8.87 -28.76
CA LYS A 295 0.97 10.08 -28.38
C LYS A 295 1.04 11.10 -29.52
N ASN A 296 0.90 10.61 -30.74
CA ASN A 296 0.99 11.40 -31.96
C ASN A 296 -0.34 12.06 -32.35
N GLN A 297 -1.42 11.69 -31.68
CA GLN A 297 -2.73 12.27 -31.91
C GLN A 297 -2.79 13.67 -31.29
N ARG A 298 -3.12 14.66 -32.11
CA ARG A 298 -3.18 16.07 -31.69
C ARG A 298 -4.16 16.33 -30.55
N TYR A 299 -5.29 15.65 -30.57
CA TYR A 299 -6.40 15.91 -29.65
C TYR A 299 -6.51 14.79 -28.62
N LEU A 300 -5.49 14.73 -27.76
CA LEU A 300 -5.44 13.81 -26.63
C LEU A 300 -5.80 14.56 -25.34
N VAL A 301 -6.73 13.98 -24.58
CA VAL A 301 -7.14 14.48 -23.27
C VAL A 301 -7.22 13.35 -22.28
N SER A 302 -7.12 13.65 -20.99
CA SER A 302 -7.38 12.70 -19.92
C SER A 302 -8.71 13.01 -19.27
N THR A 303 -9.47 11.97 -18.90
CA THR A 303 -10.74 12.10 -18.20
C THR A 303 -10.73 11.21 -16.97
N ASN A 304 -10.91 11.81 -15.79
CA ASN A 304 -11.05 11.04 -14.56
C ASN A 304 -12.50 10.58 -14.39
N SER A 305 -12.74 9.27 -14.45
CA SER A 305 -14.11 8.72 -14.48
C SER A 305 -14.73 8.49 -13.10
N TYR A 306 -13.97 8.69 -12.02
CA TYR A 306 -14.38 8.35 -10.64
C TYR A 306 -15.00 6.95 -10.50
N GLY A 307 -14.53 5.99 -11.29
CA GLY A 307 -14.88 4.58 -11.19
C GLY A 307 -16.01 4.13 -12.10
N LEU A 308 -16.04 4.64 -13.32
CA LEU A 308 -17.05 4.31 -14.33
C LEU A 308 -18.49 4.57 -13.88
N ASN A 309 -18.70 5.47 -12.90
CA ASN A 309 -20.00 6.09 -12.67
C ASN A 309 -20.55 6.57 -14.02
N PRO A 310 -21.84 6.37 -14.31
CA PRO A 310 -22.36 6.29 -15.67
C PRO A 310 -21.74 7.36 -16.56
N MET A 311 -20.75 6.94 -17.36
CA MET A 311 -20.05 7.84 -18.25
C MET A 311 -21.12 8.45 -19.14
N ASN A 312 -21.28 9.78 -19.03
CA ASN A 312 -22.21 10.51 -19.87
C ASN A 312 -21.87 10.24 -21.32
N ASP A 313 -22.82 10.44 -22.22
CA ASP A 313 -22.61 10.26 -23.66
C ASP A 313 -21.53 11.18 -24.25
N ARG A 314 -20.93 12.09 -23.48
CA ARG A 314 -19.86 13.02 -23.89
C ARG A 314 -18.85 13.31 -22.78
N PRO A 315 -17.59 13.67 -23.13
CA PRO A 315 -16.65 14.23 -22.18
C PRO A 315 -17.21 15.49 -21.51
N ARG A 316 -17.03 15.60 -20.20
CA ARG A 316 -17.37 16.81 -19.43
C ARG A 316 -16.13 17.68 -19.34
N LYS A 317 -16.23 18.94 -19.78
CA LYS A 317 -15.10 19.88 -19.77
C LYS A 317 -14.42 20.04 -18.41
N MET A 318 -15.18 19.91 -17.31
CA MET A 318 -14.65 19.97 -15.93
C MET A 318 -13.89 18.71 -15.49
N ASP A 319 -14.14 17.57 -16.13
CA ASP A 319 -13.54 16.28 -15.79
C ASP A 319 -12.44 15.90 -16.80
N THR A 320 -12.20 16.75 -17.78
CA THR A 320 -11.31 16.51 -18.92
C THR A 320 -10.21 17.55 -18.96
N GLU A 321 -8.96 17.09 -19.01
CA GLU A 321 -7.77 17.94 -19.05
C GLU A 321 -6.89 17.54 -20.24
N LYS A 322 -6.18 18.52 -20.83
CA LYS A 322 -5.14 18.17 -21.80
C LYS A 322 -4.07 17.33 -21.10
N CYS A 323 -3.61 16.28 -21.76
CA CYS A 323 -2.53 15.46 -21.25
C CYS A 323 -1.55 15.11 -22.37
N GLN A 324 -0.40 14.58 -21.98
CA GLN A 324 0.59 14.05 -22.89
C GLN A 324 0.88 12.59 -22.53
N LEU A 325 1.29 11.80 -23.52
CA LEU A 325 1.80 10.45 -23.29
C LEU A 325 3.31 10.46 -23.53
N SER A 326 4.07 10.05 -22.53
CA SER A 326 5.50 9.88 -22.69
C SER A 326 5.81 8.57 -23.40
N ALA A 327 6.73 8.64 -24.36
CA ALA A 327 7.34 7.47 -24.95
C ALA A 327 8.72 7.15 -24.35
N GLY A 328 9.20 7.96 -23.39
CA GLY A 328 10.40 7.65 -22.62
C GLY A 328 10.19 6.48 -21.68
N GLU A 329 11.27 5.80 -21.29
CA GLU A 329 11.25 4.82 -20.20
C GLU A 329 11.39 5.55 -18.87
N LEU A 330 10.73 5.02 -17.84
CA LEU A 330 10.95 5.47 -16.48
C LEU A 330 12.23 4.85 -15.95
N SER A 331 13.04 5.59 -15.20
CA SER A 331 14.10 4.98 -14.39
C SER A 331 13.63 4.94 -12.93
N ILE A 332 13.82 3.79 -12.29
CA ILE A 332 13.50 3.59 -10.89
C ILE A 332 14.80 3.32 -10.15
N SER A 333 15.02 4.06 -9.07
CA SER A 333 16.15 3.86 -8.18
C SER A 333 15.71 4.11 -6.74
N PHE A 334 16.59 3.80 -5.79
CA PHE A 334 16.28 3.90 -4.37
C PHE A 334 17.38 4.61 -3.62
N ILE A 335 17.01 5.30 -2.55
CA ILE A 335 17.94 5.85 -1.59
C ILE A 335 17.61 5.37 -0.17
N LEU A 336 18.61 4.75 0.46
CA LEU A 336 18.60 4.37 1.86
C LEU A 336 19.33 5.46 2.66
N LYS A 337 18.62 6.18 3.54
CA LYS A 337 19.19 7.22 4.40
C LYS A 337 19.20 6.77 5.83
N ASP A 338 20.37 6.82 6.46
CA ASP A 338 20.54 6.56 7.88
C ASP A 338 20.11 7.78 8.71
N ARG A 339 19.23 7.55 9.67
CA ARG A 339 18.69 8.54 10.61
C ARG A 339 19.16 8.30 12.05
N ASN A 340 20.20 7.48 12.24
CA ASN A 340 20.77 7.00 13.50
C ASN A 340 19.97 5.85 14.14
N ASP A 341 18.74 6.11 14.58
CA ASP A 341 17.86 5.13 15.24
C ASP A 341 17.01 4.31 14.26
N TYR A 342 16.88 4.79 13.02
CA TYR A 342 16.22 4.09 11.93
C TYR A 342 16.81 4.48 10.57
N PHE A 343 16.38 3.78 9.53
CA PHE A 343 16.64 4.09 8.13
C PHE A 343 15.35 4.53 7.44
N THR A 344 15.46 5.52 6.55
CA THR A 344 14.42 5.79 5.55
C THR A 344 14.83 5.20 4.21
N PHE A 345 13.92 4.49 3.56
CA PHE A 345 14.11 3.88 2.26
C PHE A 345 13.10 4.49 1.28
N GLU A 346 13.58 5.30 0.35
CA GLU A 346 12.77 6.13 -0.54
C GLU A 346 12.93 5.68 -2.00
N ILE A 347 11.83 5.68 -2.75
CA ILE A 347 11.84 5.45 -4.20
C ILE A 347 12.10 6.78 -4.93
N ILE A 348 12.92 6.72 -5.97
CA ILE A 348 13.16 7.81 -6.91
C ILE A 348 12.70 7.32 -8.29
N VAL A 349 11.77 8.07 -8.90
CA VAL A 349 11.25 7.80 -10.23
C VAL A 349 11.65 8.95 -11.15
N LYS A 350 12.32 8.65 -12.26
CA LYS A 350 12.70 9.65 -13.27
C LYS A 350 12.08 9.34 -14.62
N ALA A 351 11.82 10.38 -15.41
CA ALA A 351 11.61 10.27 -16.85
C ALA A 351 12.82 10.87 -17.56
N GLY A 352 13.66 10.02 -18.17
CA GLY A 352 15.00 10.44 -18.60
C GLY A 352 15.82 10.95 -17.41
N GLU A 353 16.30 12.18 -17.48
CA GLU A 353 17.09 12.82 -16.41
C GLU A 353 16.23 13.58 -15.39
N LYS A 354 14.93 13.77 -15.64
CA LYS A 354 14.03 14.56 -14.78
C LYS A 354 13.47 13.70 -13.64
N ASP A 355 13.68 14.12 -12.40
CA ASP A 355 12.99 13.55 -11.22
C ASP A 355 11.50 13.90 -11.24
N ILE A 356 10.63 12.88 -11.11
CA ILE A 356 9.18 13.08 -10.94
C ILE A 356 8.89 13.23 -9.44
N THR A 357 9.04 14.44 -8.93
CA THR A 357 8.90 14.71 -7.48
C THR A 357 7.44 14.77 -7.02
N ASN A 358 6.53 15.26 -7.87
CA ASN A 358 5.10 15.36 -7.58
C ASN A 358 4.31 14.35 -8.40
N LEU A 359 4.61 13.08 -8.17
CA LEU A 359 3.98 12.00 -8.92
C LEU A 359 2.56 11.72 -8.43
N ASN A 360 1.73 11.37 -9.40
CA ASN A 360 0.41 10.79 -9.21
C ASN A 360 0.40 9.36 -9.74
N LYS A 361 -0.57 8.55 -9.29
CA LYS A 361 -0.69 7.16 -9.74
C LYS A 361 -2.07 6.80 -10.23
N ALA A 362 -2.12 6.35 -11.49
CA ALA A 362 -3.21 5.59 -12.07
C ALA A 362 -2.72 4.14 -12.30
N PRO A 363 -3.59 3.13 -12.39
CA PRO A 363 -3.14 1.79 -12.76
C PRO A 363 -2.36 1.83 -14.08
N LEU A 364 -1.22 1.15 -14.15
CA LEU A 364 -0.28 1.12 -15.28
C LEU A 364 0.49 2.42 -15.59
N PHE A 365 0.11 3.57 -15.00
CA PHE A 365 0.71 4.85 -15.33
C PHE A 365 1.22 5.61 -14.10
N VAL A 366 2.40 6.21 -14.24
CA VAL A 366 2.86 7.32 -13.40
C VAL A 366 2.46 8.62 -14.10
N ILE A 367 1.87 9.55 -13.36
CA ILE A 367 1.46 10.85 -13.89
C ILE A 367 2.36 11.92 -13.28
N ASP A 368 3.13 12.62 -14.11
CA ASP A 368 3.81 13.84 -13.69
C ASP A 368 2.78 14.98 -13.62
N LYS A 369 2.53 15.50 -12.41
CA LYS A 369 1.56 16.59 -12.23
C LYS A 369 2.03 17.92 -12.78
N GLU A 370 3.34 18.11 -12.98
CA GLU A 370 3.86 19.41 -13.43
C GLU A 370 3.37 19.76 -14.84
N ASP A 371 3.28 18.75 -15.72
CA ASP A 371 2.89 18.90 -17.12
C ASP A 371 1.73 17.98 -17.55
N ASN A 372 1.15 17.23 -16.60
CA ASN A 372 0.10 16.24 -16.82
C ASN A 372 0.50 15.15 -17.83
N THR A 373 1.77 14.73 -17.79
CA THR A 373 2.29 13.67 -18.64
C THR A 373 2.06 12.29 -18.01
N PHE A 374 1.48 11.40 -18.79
CA PHE A 374 1.25 10.01 -18.43
C PHE A 374 2.42 9.17 -18.95
N HIS A 375 3.12 8.54 -18.03
CA HIS A 375 4.22 7.61 -18.30
C HIS A 375 3.72 6.19 -18.04
N LEU A 376 3.68 5.36 -19.08
CA LEU A 376 3.46 3.93 -18.89
C LEU A 376 4.63 3.37 -18.08
N VAL A 377 4.34 2.63 -17.02
CA VAL A 377 5.34 1.87 -16.28
C VAL A 377 6.06 0.90 -17.21
N ASN A 378 7.36 0.68 -17.05
CA ASN A 378 8.06 -0.15 -18.02
C ASN A 378 7.59 -1.60 -17.95
N SER A 379 7.30 -2.11 -16.74
CA SER A 379 6.82 -3.47 -16.47
C SER A 379 5.67 -3.50 -15.47
N LEU A 380 4.97 -4.64 -15.42
CA LEU A 380 4.05 -4.95 -14.32
C LEU A 380 4.77 -5.08 -12.96
N GLN A 381 6.07 -5.38 -12.96
CA GLN A 381 6.94 -5.31 -11.79
C GLN A 381 7.01 -3.88 -11.26
N ASP A 382 7.37 -2.93 -12.13
CA ASP A 382 7.50 -1.51 -11.79
C ASP A 382 6.15 -0.95 -11.33
N GLU A 383 5.07 -1.40 -11.95
CA GLU A 383 3.71 -1.10 -11.51
C GLU A 383 3.51 -1.52 -10.04
N LYS A 384 3.84 -2.76 -9.68
CA LYS A 384 3.69 -3.26 -8.31
C LYS A 384 4.58 -2.46 -7.35
N LEU A 385 5.82 -2.21 -7.72
CA LEU A 385 6.82 -1.52 -6.90
C LEU A 385 6.47 -0.04 -6.65
N ILE A 386 6.13 0.71 -7.70
CA ILE A 386 5.73 2.12 -7.57
C ILE A 386 4.42 2.21 -6.79
N ASN A 387 3.45 1.32 -7.05
CA ASN A 387 2.19 1.30 -6.28
C ASN A 387 2.43 1.05 -4.78
N PHE A 388 3.38 0.17 -4.45
CA PHE A 388 3.77 -0.12 -3.07
C PHE A 388 4.26 1.14 -2.35
N PHE A 389 5.20 1.88 -2.96
CA PHE A 389 5.74 3.10 -2.36
C PHE A 389 4.73 4.26 -2.39
N TYR A 390 3.99 4.45 -3.47
CA TYR A 390 3.02 5.54 -3.62
C TYR A 390 1.95 5.55 -2.53
N ARG A 391 1.42 4.38 -2.18
CA ARG A 391 0.41 4.23 -1.10
C ARG A 391 0.96 4.57 0.30
N ARG A 392 2.28 4.77 0.41
CA ARG A 392 3.03 4.95 1.66
C ARG A 392 3.91 6.20 1.61
N ALA A 393 3.47 7.23 0.88
CA ALA A 393 4.17 8.50 0.75
C ALA A 393 5.59 8.37 0.16
N ASN A 394 5.77 7.42 -0.76
CA ASN A 394 7.02 7.14 -1.48
C ASN A 394 8.21 6.72 -0.57
N MET A 395 7.93 6.29 0.66
CA MET A 395 8.95 5.98 1.65
C MET A 395 8.56 4.81 2.55
N SER A 396 9.57 4.09 3.02
CA SER A 396 9.48 3.09 4.08
C SER A 396 10.51 3.36 5.17
N THR A 397 10.24 2.94 6.40
CA THR A 397 11.12 3.09 7.57
C THR A 397 11.48 1.72 8.14
N VAL A 398 12.75 1.56 8.51
CA VAL A 398 13.32 0.34 9.09
C VAL A 398 14.11 0.71 10.34
N LEU A 399 13.81 0.13 11.50
CA LEU A 399 14.65 0.35 12.69
C LEU A 399 16.06 -0.16 12.48
N THR A 400 17.05 0.49 13.08
CA THR A 400 18.46 0.09 12.92
C THR A 400 18.70 -1.36 13.35
N GLU A 401 18.05 -1.80 14.42
CA GLU A 401 18.09 -3.19 14.90
C GLU A 401 17.45 -4.21 13.94
N HIS A 402 16.53 -3.80 13.07
CA HIS A 402 15.90 -4.65 12.07
C HIS A 402 16.65 -4.69 10.73
N PHE A 403 17.73 -3.92 10.58
CA PHE A 403 18.38 -3.69 9.29
C PHE A 403 18.92 -4.97 8.63
N VAL A 404 19.47 -5.90 9.42
CA VAL A 404 20.06 -7.14 8.87
C VAL A 404 18.97 -8.04 8.25
N ASP A 405 17.84 -8.20 8.94
CA ASP A 405 16.69 -8.96 8.41
C ASP A 405 16.11 -8.28 7.16
N PHE A 406 15.94 -6.96 7.23
CA PHE A 406 15.50 -6.14 6.09
C PHE A 406 16.43 -6.29 4.88
N HIS A 407 17.74 -6.26 5.10
CA HIS A 407 18.71 -6.47 4.03
C HIS A 407 18.50 -7.82 3.35
N ASN A 408 18.49 -8.89 4.13
CA ASN A 408 18.44 -10.25 3.61
C ASN A 408 17.13 -10.55 2.88
N ARG A 409 16.00 -10.06 3.39
CA ARG A 409 14.67 -10.42 2.89
C ARG A 409 14.13 -9.52 1.81
N PHE A 410 14.55 -8.25 1.78
CA PHE A 410 13.97 -7.26 0.88
C PHE A 410 15.03 -6.49 0.09
N LEU A 411 16.00 -5.86 0.77
CA LEU A 411 16.89 -4.93 0.08
C LEU A 411 17.86 -5.63 -0.87
N LYS A 412 18.40 -6.79 -0.47
CA LYS A 412 19.32 -7.58 -1.30
C LYS A 412 18.68 -7.98 -2.65
N PRO A 413 17.54 -8.71 -2.70
CA PRO A 413 16.92 -9.06 -3.97
C PRO A 413 16.48 -7.83 -4.77
N LEU A 414 16.04 -6.75 -4.10
CA LEU A 414 15.71 -5.51 -4.80
C LEU A 414 16.94 -4.86 -5.45
N SER A 415 18.09 -4.85 -4.76
CA SER A 415 19.34 -4.25 -5.25
C SER A 415 19.97 -5.01 -6.42
N GLU A 416 19.56 -6.26 -6.64
CA GLU A 416 19.93 -7.03 -7.83
C GLU A 416 19.20 -6.54 -9.09
N CYS A 417 18.03 -5.90 -8.92
CA CYS A 417 17.21 -5.40 -10.03
C CYS A 417 17.26 -3.88 -10.21
N TYR A 418 17.51 -3.11 -9.13
CA TYR A 418 17.45 -1.66 -9.15
C TYR A 418 18.67 -1.02 -8.50
N PRO A 419 19.13 0.13 -9.03
CA PRO A 419 20.16 0.92 -8.37
C PRO A 419 19.69 1.36 -6.99
N VAL A 420 20.52 1.09 -5.98
CA VAL A 420 20.31 1.56 -4.61
C VAL A 420 21.51 2.42 -4.21
N ALA A 421 21.23 3.59 -3.66
CA ALA A 421 22.21 4.47 -3.06
C ALA A 421 22.05 4.52 -1.54
N TYR A 422 23.13 4.85 -0.84
CA TYR A 422 23.20 4.99 0.61
C TYR A 422 23.69 6.38 1.00
N GLN A 423 23.03 6.96 2.02
CA GLN A 423 23.42 8.20 2.67
C GLN A 423 23.62 7.95 4.16
N ALA A 424 24.85 8.10 4.64
CA ALA A 424 25.20 7.94 6.05
C ALA A 424 24.68 9.09 6.91
N PHE A 425 24.38 8.79 8.19
CA PHE A 425 23.87 9.78 9.13
C PHE A 425 24.82 10.97 9.26
N GLY A 426 24.25 12.19 9.30
CA GLY A 426 25.01 13.43 9.41
C GLY A 426 25.77 13.84 8.14
N THR A 427 25.71 13.06 7.06
CA THR A 427 26.41 13.36 5.80
C THR A 427 25.44 13.73 4.67
N LYS A 428 25.89 14.58 3.74
CA LYS A 428 25.19 14.83 2.47
C LYS A 428 25.69 13.94 1.33
N LYS A 429 26.75 13.15 1.58
CA LYS A 429 27.38 12.32 0.56
C LYS A 429 26.50 11.10 0.31
N ILE A 430 26.15 10.90 -0.95
CA ILE A 430 25.42 9.72 -1.42
C ILE A 430 26.42 8.84 -2.15
N ILE A 431 26.45 7.56 -1.81
CA ILE A 431 27.31 6.55 -2.42
C ILE A 431 26.46 5.36 -2.90
N PRO A 432 26.95 4.52 -3.84
CA PRO A 432 26.30 3.25 -4.12
C PRO A 432 26.15 2.41 -2.85
N TYR A 433 25.03 1.73 -2.73
CA TYR A 433 24.75 0.87 -1.59
C TYR A 433 25.67 -0.36 -1.57
N GLU A 434 26.33 -0.58 -0.43
CA GLU A 434 27.03 -1.82 -0.13
C GLU A 434 26.78 -2.20 1.33
N PHE A 435 26.35 -3.43 1.58
CA PHE A 435 25.98 -3.91 2.91
C PHE A 435 27.07 -3.65 3.96
N ASN A 436 28.33 -3.98 3.62
CA ASN A 436 29.47 -3.81 4.52
C ASN A 436 29.74 -2.35 4.91
N ASN A 437 29.43 -1.39 4.04
CA ASN A 437 29.62 0.03 4.33
C ASN A 437 28.60 0.53 5.36
N VAL A 438 27.37 0.00 5.30
CA VAL A 438 26.32 0.34 6.28
C VAL A 438 26.65 -0.24 7.65
N ILE A 439 27.03 -1.53 7.73
CA ILE A 439 27.37 -2.18 9.01
C ILE A 439 28.59 -1.53 9.70
N LYS A 440 29.62 -1.15 8.93
CA LYS A 440 30.80 -0.42 9.46
C LYS A 440 30.45 0.97 10.01
N THR A 441 29.42 1.61 9.46
CA THR A 441 28.98 2.93 9.91
C THR A 441 28.15 2.82 11.18
N ASN A 442 27.21 1.86 11.23
CA ASN A 442 26.38 1.62 12.42
C ASN A 442 27.21 1.18 13.65
N SER A 443 28.19 0.31 13.45
CA SER A 443 29.06 -0.16 14.55
C SER A 443 29.90 0.96 15.17
N LYS A 444 30.26 2.00 14.40
CA LYS A 444 30.97 3.18 14.92
C LYS A 444 30.07 4.14 15.68
N ASN A 445 28.79 4.23 15.31
CA ASN A 445 27.83 5.16 15.92
C ASN A 445 27.19 4.62 17.21
N HIS A 446 27.18 3.30 17.44
CA HIS A 446 26.64 2.68 18.67
C HIS A 446 27.71 2.23 19.67
N GLY A 447 29.00 2.44 19.35
CA GLY A 447 30.13 2.13 20.23
C GLY A 447 30.75 3.36 20.91
N ALA A 448 30.04 4.49 20.98
CA ALA A 448 30.50 5.75 21.56
C ALA A 448 29.60 6.20 22.72
#